data_AF-A0A7H8QED0-F1
#
_entry.id   AF-A0A7H8QED0-F1
#
_cell.length_a   1.000
_cell.length_b   1.000
_cell.length_c   1.000
_cell.angle_alpha   90.00
_cell.angle_beta   90.00
_cell.angle_gamma   90.00
#
_symmetry.space_group_name_H-M   'P 1'
#
loop_
_entity.id
_entity.type
_entity.pdbx_description
1 polymer ?
#
loop_
_entity_poly.entity_id
_entity_poly.type
_entity_poly.pdbx_seq_one_letter_code
_entity_poly.pdbx_strand_id
1 'polypeptide(L)'
;MKSKKLLTLSLAAALALSAASASVYASPTNAVNEKVHVNQKSGTTDFIVGKLTLPSKKSAKDTVYDYLSEKEGHYKIGKEAAGNFKVLSEEKDDLGFTNVKLQQVYKGVPVFGSVISAHVDSEGVLTSVSGGLVPELSKQVKLNKGHQLKAAEASALALAALKAELGASPELDHEEAPELVVYLDEGTAKYAYSVEFEFLAPSPGNYQYFIDAQNGKVLDSYNQIHEAKPSSGVTAPSGTNSVASGKGVLGDIKSVNTVVNSNGSYLVDKTRGNGIFTYDAGNRTRVPGTLWLDADNAYNAAYDGAAVDAHVYAGQTFDYYKNIHNRNSYDGQGAQLVSTVHYGRSYNNAFWNGSQMVYGDGDGSTFIPLSGGLDVIAHELTHAVTDTTADLIYQNESGAINESISDIFGTLVEYHANNKPDWLIGEDIYTPNVAGDALRSMADPTLNGDPDHYSKRYVGTSDNGGVHINSGISNKAAYLLANGGTHYGVQVTGIGNAKTEKIFYRTLTQYLTPSSNYSHYRVSTIQAATDLYGASSAEVASVKAAFSAVGVN
;
A
#
# COMPACT_ATOMS: atom_id res chain seq x y z
N MET A 1 -55.17 86.71 32.05
CA MET A 1 -54.35 86.82 30.82
C MET A 1 -53.78 85.46 30.49
N LYS A 2 -53.97 85.03 29.23
CA LYS A 2 -53.20 84.10 28.37
C LYS A 2 -52.16 83.19 29.06
N SER A 3 -51.98 81.91 28.74
CA SER A 3 -52.61 80.96 27.82
C SER A 3 -51.73 79.70 27.86
N LYS A 4 -52.34 78.50 27.81
CA LYS A 4 -51.93 77.33 26.99
C LYS A 4 -50.51 76.76 27.21
N LYS A 5 -50.24 75.45 27.23
CA LYS A 5 -50.99 74.22 26.91
C LYS A 5 -49.98 73.07 27.09
N LEU A 6 -50.50 71.88 27.46
CA LEU A 6 -50.07 70.55 26.98
C LEU A 6 -48.68 70.03 27.39
N LEU A 7 -48.45 68.73 27.62
CA LEU A 7 -49.31 67.56 27.80
C LEU A 7 -48.36 66.42 28.22
N THR A 8 -48.80 65.64 29.22
CA THR A 8 -48.74 64.17 29.32
C THR A 8 -47.46 63.34 29.52
N LEU A 9 -47.64 62.45 30.52
CA LEU A 9 -47.37 61.00 30.60
C LEU A 9 -45.90 60.53 30.52
N SER A 10 -45.46 59.51 31.24
CA SER A 10 -46.13 58.58 32.16
C SER A 10 -45.07 57.76 32.90
N LEU A 11 -45.48 57.32 34.08
CA LEU A 11 -44.93 56.27 34.94
C LEU A 11 -44.42 55.04 34.16
N ALA A 12 -43.21 54.55 34.50
CA ALA A 12 -42.80 53.18 34.22
C ALA A 12 -41.86 52.68 35.33
N ALA A 13 -42.39 51.79 36.16
CA ALA A 13 -41.61 50.85 36.95
C ALA A 13 -41.11 49.72 36.02
N ALA A 14 -39.85 49.32 36.16
CA ALA A 14 -39.38 48.06 35.58
C ALA A 14 -38.37 47.39 36.51
N LEU A 15 -38.70 46.15 36.82
CA LEU A 15 -38.00 45.19 37.66
C LEU A 15 -36.57 44.92 37.18
N ALA A 16 -35.72 44.63 38.17
CA ALA A 16 -34.43 43.99 37.99
C ALA A 16 -34.57 42.57 37.40
N LEU A 17 -33.95 42.33 36.26
CA LEU A 17 -33.45 41.02 35.84
C LEU A 17 -31.95 41.17 35.56
N SER A 18 -31.14 40.54 36.41
CA SER A 18 -29.70 40.38 36.21
C SER A 18 -29.46 39.36 35.09
N ALA A 19 -29.06 39.83 33.91
CA ALA A 19 -28.45 38.98 32.90
C ALA A 19 -26.98 38.75 33.30
N ALA A 20 -26.68 37.55 33.80
CA ALA A 20 -25.30 37.06 33.85
C ALA A 20 -24.86 36.81 32.39
N SER A 21 -23.99 37.68 31.88
CA SER A 21 -23.30 37.47 30.63
C SER A 21 -22.38 36.25 30.78
N ALA A 22 -22.81 35.11 30.23
CA ALA A 22 -21.91 34.00 29.98
C ALA A 22 -20.80 34.51 29.06
N SER A 23 -19.59 34.59 29.60
CA SER A 23 -18.39 34.84 28.82
C SER A 23 -18.22 33.66 27.88
N VAL A 24 -18.60 33.83 26.62
CA VAL A 24 -18.24 32.93 25.54
C VAL A 24 -16.72 33.00 25.43
N TYR A 25 -16.02 32.02 25.99
CA TYR A 25 -14.65 31.74 25.59
C TYR A 25 -14.73 31.29 24.13
N ALA A 26 -14.52 32.24 23.22
CA ALA A 26 -14.23 31.92 21.83
C ALA A 26 -12.91 31.15 21.81
N SER A 27 -12.96 29.87 21.41
CA SER A 27 -11.76 29.12 21.06
C SER A 27 -11.01 29.90 19.97
N PRO A 28 -9.71 30.16 20.12
CA PRO A 28 -8.96 30.84 19.09
C PRO A 28 -8.73 29.86 17.93
N THR A 29 -9.57 29.95 16.89
CA THR A 29 -9.36 29.23 15.63
C THR A 29 -8.09 29.79 14.96
N ASN A 30 -6.96 29.12 15.16
CA ASN A 30 -5.63 29.54 14.69
C ASN A 30 -5.10 28.62 13.57
N ALA A 31 -5.92 28.34 12.57
CA ALA A 31 -5.48 27.70 11.33
C ALA A 31 -4.97 28.75 10.36
N VAL A 32 -3.65 28.80 10.11
CA VAL A 32 -3.04 29.93 9.38
C VAL A 32 -3.10 29.77 7.86
N ASN A 33 -3.34 28.56 7.31
CA ASN A 33 -3.64 28.30 5.89
C ASN A 33 -3.99 26.81 5.68
N GLU A 34 -5.27 26.42 5.80
CA GLU A 34 -5.73 25.04 5.53
C GLU A 34 -6.12 24.86 4.06
N LYS A 35 -5.64 23.78 3.43
CA LYS A 35 -6.18 23.27 2.16
C LYS A 35 -6.84 21.93 2.42
N VAL A 36 -8.12 21.84 2.13
CA VAL A 36 -8.94 20.65 2.34
C VAL A 36 -9.23 20.01 0.99
N HIS A 37 -8.83 18.76 0.83
CA HIS A 37 -9.28 17.87 -0.25
C HIS A 37 -10.48 17.07 0.24
N VAL A 38 -11.49 16.92 -0.61
CA VAL A 38 -12.71 16.19 -0.28
C VAL A 38 -12.89 15.08 -1.28
N ASN A 39 -13.05 13.87 -0.75
CA ASN A 39 -13.44 12.71 -1.52
C ASN A 39 -14.83 12.93 -2.13
N GLN A 40 -14.93 13.04 -3.45
CA GLN A 40 -16.19 13.34 -4.11
C GLN A 40 -17.24 12.22 -3.96
N LYS A 41 -16.82 10.97 -3.72
CA LYS A 41 -17.71 9.82 -3.57
C LYS A 41 -18.30 9.73 -2.17
N SER A 42 -17.48 9.90 -1.13
CA SER A 42 -17.94 9.80 0.26
C SER A 42 -18.38 11.14 0.86
N GLY A 43 -18.03 12.27 0.24
CA GLY A 43 -18.29 13.61 0.76
C GLY A 43 -17.56 13.90 2.08
N THR A 44 -16.48 13.17 2.35
CA THR A 44 -15.61 13.35 3.53
C THR A 44 -14.25 13.84 3.11
N THR A 45 -13.57 14.50 4.04
CA THR A 45 -12.19 14.92 3.86
C THR A 45 -11.27 13.71 3.93
N ASP A 46 -10.50 13.47 2.87
CA ASP A 46 -9.48 12.42 2.79
C ASP A 46 -8.05 12.98 2.74
N PHE A 47 -7.89 14.31 2.63
CA PHE A 47 -6.60 14.96 2.86
C PHE A 47 -6.74 16.42 3.30
N ILE A 48 -6.01 16.82 4.35
CA ILE A 48 -5.85 18.23 4.76
C ILE A 48 -4.36 18.51 4.85
N VAL A 49 -3.93 19.64 4.29
CA VAL A 49 -2.54 20.10 4.39
C VAL A 49 -2.47 21.58 4.73
N GLY A 50 -1.42 21.98 5.46
CA GLY A 50 -1.20 23.36 5.89
C GLY A 50 -0.70 23.45 7.32
N LYS A 51 -0.59 24.65 7.89
CA LYS A 51 -0.34 24.78 9.33
C LYS A 51 -1.65 24.58 10.08
N LEU A 52 -1.97 23.33 10.40
CA LEU A 52 -3.26 22.90 10.95
C LEU A 52 -3.39 23.24 12.44
N THR A 53 -2.27 23.31 13.14
CA THR A 53 -2.19 23.73 14.55
C THR A 53 -1.16 24.83 14.75
N LEU A 54 -1.16 25.43 15.94
CA LEU A 54 -0.03 26.22 16.42
C LEU A 54 1.12 25.31 16.89
N PRO A 55 2.36 25.82 16.93
CA PRO A 55 3.48 25.10 17.54
C PRO A 55 3.15 24.60 18.96
N SER A 56 3.53 23.37 19.25
CA SER A 56 3.15 22.66 20.46
C SER A 56 4.32 21.89 21.04
N LYS A 57 4.36 21.75 22.37
CA LYS A 57 5.31 20.86 23.07
C LYS A 57 4.68 19.51 23.44
N LYS A 58 3.42 19.28 23.05
CA LYS A 58 2.75 17.99 23.27
C LYS A 58 3.41 16.91 22.41
N SER A 59 3.14 15.65 22.72
CA SER A 59 3.50 14.57 21.80
C SER A 59 2.82 14.75 20.45
N ALA A 60 3.36 14.16 19.38
CA ALA A 60 2.76 14.25 18.06
C ALA A 60 1.36 13.64 18.09
N LYS A 61 1.21 12.45 18.69
CA LYS A 61 -0.08 11.80 18.93
C LYS A 61 -1.09 12.71 19.64
N ASP A 62 -0.72 13.35 20.75
CA ASP A 62 -1.66 14.21 21.49
C ASP A 62 -2.06 15.44 20.67
N THR A 63 -1.12 16.00 19.90
CA THR A 63 -1.39 17.11 18.96
C THR A 63 -2.42 16.70 17.90
N VAL A 64 -2.29 15.49 17.35
CA VAL A 64 -3.24 14.94 16.38
C VAL A 64 -4.61 14.71 17.03
N TYR A 65 -4.69 14.12 18.22
CA TYR A 65 -5.96 13.89 18.90
C TYR A 65 -6.69 15.17 19.28
N ASP A 66 -5.97 16.20 19.72
CA ASP A 66 -6.56 17.51 19.98
C ASP A 66 -7.17 18.10 18.70
N TYR A 67 -6.44 18.05 17.58
CA TYR A 67 -6.91 18.54 16.30
C TYR A 67 -8.16 17.80 15.81
N LEU A 68 -8.16 16.46 15.86
CA LEU A 68 -9.31 15.65 15.45
C LEU A 68 -10.53 15.90 16.34
N SER A 69 -10.32 16.16 17.63
CA SER A 69 -11.40 16.53 18.56
C SER A 69 -11.97 17.91 18.23
N GLU A 70 -11.12 18.89 17.92
CA GLU A 70 -11.55 20.23 17.50
C GLU A 70 -12.32 20.19 16.16
N LYS A 71 -11.88 19.33 15.23
CA LYS A 71 -12.45 19.19 13.88
C LYS A 71 -13.46 18.05 13.76
N GLU A 72 -14.05 17.59 14.87
CA GLU A 72 -14.98 16.44 14.88
C GLU A 72 -16.13 16.58 13.86
N GLY A 73 -16.59 17.82 13.61
CA GLY A 73 -17.65 18.13 12.65
C GLY A 73 -17.24 17.99 11.18
N HIS A 74 -15.95 18.20 10.85
CA HIS A 74 -15.44 18.02 9.47
C HIS A 74 -15.36 16.53 9.12
N TYR A 75 -14.89 15.72 10.06
CA TYR A 75 -14.75 14.27 9.89
C TYR A 75 -16.04 13.50 10.22
N LYS A 76 -17.01 14.15 10.86
CA LYS A 76 -18.29 13.58 11.30
C LYS A 76 -18.12 12.33 12.19
N ILE A 77 -17.15 12.38 13.09
CA ILE A 77 -16.74 11.23 13.94
C ILE A 77 -17.47 11.16 15.30
N GLY A 78 -18.39 12.09 15.60
CA GLY A 78 -19.06 12.17 16.90
C GLY A 78 -18.14 12.72 18.01
N LYS A 79 -18.69 12.98 19.19
CA LYS A 79 -17.94 13.56 20.33
C LYS A 79 -16.91 12.58 20.89
N GLU A 80 -15.73 13.08 21.25
CA GLU A 80 -14.57 12.37 21.82
C GLU A 80 -13.70 11.58 20.81
N ALA A 81 -12.93 12.29 19.97
CA ALA A 81 -12.05 11.68 18.97
C ALA A 81 -11.06 10.65 19.55
N ALA A 82 -10.54 10.85 20.77
CA ALA A 82 -9.63 9.89 21.41
C ALA A 82 -10.25 8.49 21.63
N GLY A 83 -11.58 8.39 21.76
CA GLY A 83 -12.29 7.11 21.84
C GLY A 83 -12.56 6.45 20.48
N ASN A 84 -12.33 7.17 19.39
CA ASN A 84 -12.63 6.76 18.02
C ASN A 84 -11.38 6.35 17.23
N PHE A 85 -10.19 6.37 17.86
CA PHE A 85 -8.94 6.01 17.20
C PHE A 85 -8.02 5.17 18.07
N LYS A 86 -7.32 4.23 17.44
CA LYS A 86 -6.19 3.48 18.02
C LYS A 86 -4.91 3.86 17.27
N VAL A 87 -3.83 4.18 18.00
CA VAL A 87 -2.52 4.41 17.37
C VAL A 87 -1.98 3.10 16.83
N LEU A 88 -1.60 3.10 15.55
CA LEU A 88 -0.89 2.00 14.91
C LEU A 88 0.62 2.21 15.02
N SER A 89 1.10 3.39 14.67
CA SER A 89 2.52 3.76 14.78
C SER A 89 2.73 5.26 15.01
N GLU A 90 3.89 5.59 15.55
CA GLU A 90 4.39 6.96 15.73
C GLU A 90 5.89 6.94 15.43
N GLU A 91 6.27 7.42 14.25
CA GLU A 91 7.62 7.26 13.70
C GLU A 91 8.15 8.59 13.18
N LYS A 92 9.44 8.86 13.42
CA LYS A 92 10.09 10.05 12.91
C LYS A 92 10.73 9.76 11.56
N ASP A 93 10.45 10.58 10.56
CA ASP A 93 11.03 10.47 9.22
C ASP A 93 12.36 11.23 9.08
N ASP A 94 13.04 10.99 7.97
CA ASP A 94 14.35 11.58 7.67
C ASP A 94 14.29 13.11 7.42
N LEU A 95 13.10 13.67 7.18
CA LEU A 95 12.89 15.12 7.05
C LEU A 95 12.59 15.78 8.40
N GLY A 96 12.46 14.99 9.47
CA GLY A 96 12.25 15.45 10.83
C GLY A 96 10.78 15.55 11.25
N PHE A 97 9.83 15.13 10.41
CA PHE A 97 8.43 15.01 10.77
C PHE A 97 8.22 13.75 11.62
N THR A 98 7.29 13.81 12.55
CA THR A 98 6.72 12.62 13.19
C THR A 98 5.42 12.27 12.49
N ASN A 99 5.40 11.10 11.84
CA ASN A 99 4.21 10.51 11.26
C ASN A 99 3.47 9.68 12.31
N VAL A 100 2.18 9.94 12.48
CA VAL A 100 1.28 9.23 13.38
C VAL A 100 0.20 8.53 12.55
N LYS A 101 0.18 7.20 12.56
CA LYS A 101 -0.88 6.41 11.94
C LYS A 101 -1.94 6.03 12.96
N LEU A 102 -3.20 6.31 12.65
CA LEU A 102 -4.35 6.04 13.52
C LEU A 102 -5.40 5.20 12.79
N GLN A 103 -5.78 4.07 13.40
CA GLN A 103 -6.89 3.23 12.99
C GLN A 103 -8.20 3.80 13.55
N GLN A 104 -9.21 4.05 12.71
CA GLN A 104 -10.55 4.40 13.18
C GLN A 104 -11.17 3.19 13.90
N VAL A 105 -11.81 3.43 15.04
CA VAL A 105 -12.54 2.41 15.81
C VAL A 105 -13.95 2.89 16.14
N TYR A 106 -14.88 1.95 16.28
CA TYR A 106 -16.22 2.18 16.80
C TYR A 106 -16.47 1.23 17.97
N LYS A 107 -16.63 1.79 19.18
CA LYS A 107 -16.78 1.01 20.43
C LYS A 107 -15.66 -0.03 20.63
N GLY A 108 -14.43 0.34 20.27
CA GLY A 108 -13.24 -0.52 20.37
C GLY A 108 -13.06 -1.51 19.22
N VAL A 109 -13.99 -1.56 18.25
CA VAL A 109 -13.90 -2.43 17.07
C VAL A 109 -13.31 -1.64 15.89
N PRO A 110 -12.24 -2.11 15.23
CA PRO A 110 -11.62 -1.40 14.12
C PRO A 110 -12.55 -1.30 12.91
N VAL A 111 -12.50 -0.15 12.23
CA VAL A 111 -13.21 0.09 10.98
C VAL A 111 -12.28 -0.27 9.82
N PHE A 112 -12.61 -1.34 9.10
CA PHE A 112 -11.75 -1.88 8.06
C PHE A 112 -11.42 -0.82 6.99
N GLY A 113 -10.15 -0.76 6.57
CA GLY A 113 -9.64 0.17 5.55
C GLY A 113 -9.63 1.66 5.95
N SER A 114 -10.02 2.00 7.18
CA SER A 114 -10.14 3.39 7.65
C SER A 114 -8.99 3.77 8.57
N VAL A 115 -7.86 4.07 7.95
CA VAL A 115 -6.63 4.54 8.61
C VAL A 115 -6.36 5.97 8.18
N ILE A 116 -5.90 6.80 9.11
CA ILE A 116 -5.35 8.11 8.81
C ILE A 116 -3.87 8.18 9.15
N SER A 117 -3.13 8.93 8.36
CA SER A 117 -1.71 9.25 8.51
C SER A 117 -1.56 10.75 8.75
N ALA A 118 -0.88 11.16 9.81
CA ALA A 118 -0.79 12.56 10.21
C ALA A 118 0.65 12.97 10.48
N HIS A 119 1.09 14.09 9.91
CA HIS A 119 2.47 14.58 10.07
C HIS A 119 2.54 15.77 11.00
N VAL A 120 3.40 15.67 12.00
CA VAL A 120 3.75 16.76 12.91
C VAL A 120 5.19 17.15 12.66
N ASP A 121 5.45 18.42 12.41
CA ASP A 121 6.82 18.92 12.17
C ASP A 121 7.64 19.04 13.46
N SER A 122 8.91 19.40 13.32
CA SER A 122 9.84 19.56 14.45
C SER A 122 9.47 20.66 15.45
N GLU A 123 8.57 21.59 15.09
CA GLU A 123 8.04 22.63 15.98
C GLU A 123 6.76 22.16 16.70
N GLY A 124 6.32 20.92 16.47
CA GLY A 124 5.09 20.37 17.01
C GLY A 124 3.84 20.87 16.30
N VAL A 125 3.97 21.38 15.06
CA VAL A 125 2.83 21.80 14.23
C VAL A 125 2.33 20.62 13.43
N LEU A 126 1.03 20.33 13.49
CA LEU A 126 0.38 19.38 12.59
C LEU A 126 0.33 20.00 11.18
N THR A 127 0.96 19.35 10.21
CA THR A 127 1.09 19.84 8.84
C THR A 127 0.17 19.14 7.83
N SER A 128 -0.24 17.91 8.14
CA SER A 128 -1.15 17.16 7.29
C SER A 128 -1.92 16.09 8.05
N VAL A 129 -3.12 15.78 7.55
CA VAL A 129 -3.92 14.59 7.92
C VAL A 129 -4.42 13.96 6.63
N SER A 130 -4.04 12.72 6.38
CA SER A 130 -4.25 11.94 5.16
C SER A 130 -5.05 10.68 5.45
N GLY A 131 -5.96 10.28 4.57
CA GLY A 131 -6.76 9.06 4.71
C GLY A 131 -8.24 9.35 4.92
N GLY A 132 -9.07 8.44 4.41
CA GLY A 132 -10.52 8.51 4.53
C GLY A 132 -11.03 7.90 5.83
N LEU A 133 -12.11 8.47 6.37
CA LEU A 133 -12.82 7.95 7.54
C LEU A 133 -14.26 7.61 7.17
N VAL A 134 -14.84 6.63 7.85
CA VAL A 134 -16.28 6.36 7.74
C VAL A 134 -17.03 7.33 8.66
N PRO A 135 -17.87 8.24 8.09
CA PRO A 135 -18.56 9.24 8.88
C PRO A 135 -19.79 8.65 9.59
N GLU A 136 -20.21 9.29 10.68
CA GLU A 136 -21.53 9.10 11.30
C GLU A 136 -21.84 7.66 11.74
N LEU A 137 -20.83 6.88 12.13
CA LEU A 137 -20.98 5.49 12.56
C LEU A 137 -22.02 5.33 13.69
N SER A 138 -22.13 6.29 14.60
CA SER A 138 -23.15 6.29 15.66
C SER A 138 -24.59 6.40 15.15
N LYS A 139 -24.80 6.90 13.92
CA LYS A 139 -26.12 7.00 13.28
C LYS A 139 -26.48 5.77 12.46
N GLN A 140 -25.54 4.83 12.27
CA GLN A 140 -25.74 3.63 11.45
C GLN A 140 -26.59 2.60 12.20
N VAL A 141 -27.87 2.50 11.82
CA VAL A 141 -28.87 1.66 12.50
C VAL A 141 -28.46 0.18 12.56
N LYS A 142 -27.71 -0.32 11.58
CA LYS A 142 -27.24 -1.71 11.55
C LYS A 142 -26.24 -2.02 12.67
N LEU A 143 -25.38 -1.06 13.04
CA LEU A 143 -24.42 -1.22 14.15
C LEU A 143 -25.11 -1.30 15.52
N ASN A 144 -26.34 -0.81 15.65
CA ASN A 144 -27.11 -0.92 16.91
C ASN A 144 -27.58 -2.34 17.20
N LYS A 145 -27.57 -3.23 16.20
CA LYS A 145 -27.98 -4.64 16.38
C LYS A 145 -26.90 -5.51 17.02
N GLY A 146 -25.67 -4.99 17.17
CA GLY A 146 -24.53 -5.74 17.70
C GLY A 146 -24.09 -6.87 16.76
N HIS A 147 -23.33 -7.82 17.31
CA HIS A 147 -22.97 -9.07 16.64
C HIS A 147 -23.58 -10.26 17.40
N GLN A 148 -24.02 -11.29 16.69
CA GLN A 148 -24.63 -12.50 17.26
C GLN A 148 -23.84 -13.76 16.90
N LEU A 149 -23.22 -13.76 15.73
CA LEU A 149 -22.40 -14.84 15.22
C LEU A 149 -21.09 -14.95 16.02
N LYS A 150 -20.63 -16.17 16.29
CA LYS A 150 -19.32 -16.40 16.90
C LYS A 150 -18.23 -16.40 15.83
N ALA A 151 -17.02 -16.00 16.21
CA ALA A 151 -15.84 -16.00 15.32
C ALA A 151 -15.63 -17.34 14.60
N ALA A 152 -15.69 -18.47 15.32
CA ALA A 152 -15.52 -19.80 14.73
C ALA A 152 -16.64 -20.17 13.73
N GLU A 153 -17.87 -19.69 13.95
CA GLU A 153 -18.98 -19.88 13.01
C GLU A 153 -18.76 -19.05 11.74
N ALA A 154 -18.23 -17.83 11.88
CA ALA A 154 -17.85 -17.00 10.75
C ALA A 154 -16.71 -17.60 9.91
N SER A 155 -15.64 -18.12 10.55
CA SER A 155 -14.56 -18.81 9.83
C SER A 155 -15.10 -20.01 9.04
N ALA A 156 -15.96 -20.83 9.65
CA ALA A 156 -16.55 -21.98 8.97
C ALA A 156 -17.39 -21.58 7.75
N LEU A 157 -18.14 -20.47 7.83
CA LEU A 157 -18.92 -19.93 6.71
C LEU A 157 -18.02 -19.37 5.60
N ALA A 158 -16.96 -18.65 5.97
CA ALA A 158 -15.98 -18.13 5.02
C ALA A 158 -15.27 -19.27 4.28
N LEU A 159 -14.81 -20.30 5.00
CA LEU A 159 -14.18 -21.49 4.42
C LEU A 159 -15.14 -22.26 3.50
N ALA A 160 -16.43 -22.32 3.85
CA ALA A 160 -17.44 -22.93 2.99
C ALA A 160 -17.65 -22.14 1.69
N ALA A 161 -17.66 -20.80 1.77
CA ALA A 161 -17.73 -19.93 0.60
C ALA A 161 -16.50 -20.11 -0.31
N LEU A 162 -15.29 -20.10 0.27
CA LEU A 162 -14.04 -20.35 -0.45
C LEU A 162 -14.04 -21.71 -1.15
N LYS A 163 -14.48 -22.76 -0.48
CA LYS A 163 -14.60 -24.10 -1.11
C LYS A 163 -15.54 -24.11 -2.30
N ALA A 164 -16.64 -23.36 -2.22
CA ALA A 164 -17.59 -23.24 -3.33
C ALA A 164 -16.99 -22.45 -4.49
N GLU A 165 -16.22 -21.40 -4.21
CA GLU A 165 -15.51 -20.59 -5.19
C GLU A 165 -14.42 -21.38 -5.92
N LEU A 166 -13.59 -22.13 -5.19
CA LEU A 166 -12.51 -22.94 -5.75
C LEU A 166 -13.00 -24.23 -6.41
N GLY A 167 -14.21 -24.69 -6.09
CA GLY A 167 -14.72 -26.01 -6.48
C GLY A 167 -13.97 -27.19 -5.85
N ALA A 168 -13.10 -26.94 -4.86
CA ALA A 168 -12.31 -27.93 -4.13
C ALA A 168 -11.97 -27.44 -2.71
N SER A 169 -11.44 -28.32 -1.87
CA SER A 169 -10.96 -27.92 -0.54
C SER A 169 -9.53 -27.38 -0.61
N PRO A 170 -9.27 -26.15 -0.12
CA PRO A 170 -7.92 -25.64 -0.04
C PRO A 170 -7.12 -26.36 1.04
N GLU A 171 -5.82 -26.53 0.82
CA GLU A 171 -4.86 -26.94 1.84
C GLU A 171 -4.32 -25.67 2.51
N LEU A 172 -4.94 -25.26 3.62
CA LEU A 172 -4.56 -24.02 4.32
C LEU A 172 -3.14 -24.14 4.87
N ASP A 173 -2.27 -23.23 4.42
CA ASP A 173 -0.93 -23.03 4.96
C ASP A 173 -1.00 -22.20 6.25
N HIS A 174 -1.94 -21.24 6.28
CA HIS A 174 -2.20 -20.40 7.43
C HIS A 174 -3.70 -20.05 7.54
N GLU A 175 -4.22 -20.04 8.78
CA GLU A 175 -5.55 -19.52 9.11
C GLU A 175 -5.40 -18.52 10.26
N GLU A 176 -5.69 -17.25 10.00
CA GLU A 176 -5.72 -16.22 11.02
C GLU A 176 -6.98 -16.33 11.88
N ALA A 177 -6.86 -15.94 13.15
CA ALA A 177 -8.03 -15.82 14.00
C ALA A 177 -8.98 -14.75 13.44
N PRO A 178 -10.28 -15.03 13.24
CA PRO A 178 -11.22 -14.04 12.73
C PRO A 178 -11.24 -12.77 13.58
N GLU A 179 -11.05 -11.62 12.94
CA GLU A 179 -11.11 -10.33 13.61
C GLU A 179 -12.51 -9.72 13.46
N LEU A 180 -13.10 -9.27 14.57
CA LEU A 180 -14.33 -8.50 14.50
C LEU A 180 -14.00 -7.08 14.01
N VAL A 181 -14.64 -6.65 12.93
CA VAL A 181 -14.44 -5.35 12.31
C VAL A 181 -15.78 -4.64 12.06
N VAL A 182 -15.73 -3.33 11.86
CA VAL A 182 -16.81 -2.58 11.20
C VAL A 182 -16.47 -2.51 9.71
N TYR A 183 -17.35 -3.06 8.87
CA TYR A 183 -17.21 -3.10 7.42
C TYR A 183 -18.26 -2.21 6.74
N LEU A 184 -17.88 -1.52 5.67
CA LEU A 184 -18.76 -0.65 4.90
C LEU A 184 -19.25 -1.38 3.64
N ASP A 185 -20.46 -1.93 3.70
CA ASP A 185 -21.11 -2.61 2.57
C ASP A 185 -22.08 -1.64 1.88
N GLU A 186 -21.75 -1.21 0.66
CA GLU A 186 -22.54 -0.24 -0.13
C GLU A 186 -22.93 1.03 0.65
N GLY A 187 -22.01 1.57 1.45
CA GLY A 187 -22.23 2.76 2.28
C GLY A 187 -22.98 2.50 3.60
N THR A 188 -23.33 1.24 3.89
CA THR A 188 -23.94 0.82 5.15
C THR A 188 -22.91 0.13 6.05
N ALA A 189 -22.61 0.74 7.20
CA ALA A 189 -21.68 0.15 8.16
C ALA A 189 -22.33 -1.01 8.94
N LYS A 190 -21.63 -2.14 9.03
CA LYS A 190 -22.08 -3.37 9.73
C LYS A 190 -20.93 -3.94 10.55
N TYR A 191 -21.24 -4.69 11.60
CA TYR A 191 -20.25 -5.58 12.19
C TYR A 191 -20.04 -6.78 11.28
N ALA A 192 -18.79 -7.13 11.03
CA ALA A 192 -18.39 -8.28 10.23
C ALA A 192 -17.20 -8.98 10.90
N TYR A 193 -17.00 -10.26 10.60
CA TYR A 193 -15.73 -10.93 10.85
C TYR A 193 -14.89 -10.87 9.58
N SER A 194 -13.69 -10.30 9.72
CA SER A 194 -12.59 -10.40 8.78
C SER A 194 -11.94 -11.78 8.95
N VAL A 195 -11.87 -12.59 7.90
CA VAL A 195 -11.29 -13.95 7.92
C VAL A 195 -10.34 -14.08 6.74
N GLU A 196 -9.12 -14.54 7.01
CA GLU A 196 -8.10 -14.70 5.99
C GLU A 196 -7.70 -16.17 5.83
N PHE A 197 -7.51 -16.60 4.59
CA PHE A 197 -7.06 -17.94 4.22
C PHE A 197 -5.87 -17.87 3.27
N GLU A 198 -4.70 -18.34 3.71
CA GLU A 198 -3.53 -18.51 2.85
C GLU A 198 -3.38 -19.99 2.47
N PHE A 199 -3.26 -20.28 1.18
CA PHE A 199 -3.09 -21.63 0.67
C PHE A 199 -2.46 -21.64 -0.73
N LEU A 200 -1.85 -22.76 -1.10
CA LEU A 200 -1.26 -22.95 -2.42
C LEU A 200 -1.88 -24.06 -3.27
N ALA A 201 -2.69 -24.92 -2.64
CA ALA A 201 -3.47 -25.95 -3.32
C ALA A 201 -4.97 -25.71 -3.07
N PRO A 202 -5.84 -25.87 -4.07
CA PRO A 202 -5.58 -26.37 -5.44
C PRO A 202 -4.88 -25.36 -6.37
N SER A 203 -4.91 -24.08 -6.03
CA SER A 203 -4.19 -22.99 -6.68
C SER A 203 -3.80 -21.95 -5.61
N PRO A 204 -2.74 -21.16 -5.81
CA PRO A 204 -2.40 -20.06 -4.91
C PRO A 204 -3.57 -19.13 -4.62
N GLY A 205 -3.75 -18.80 -3.34
CA GLY A 205 -4.69 -17.80 -2.88
C GLY A 205 -4.32 -17.30 -1.49
N ASN A 206 -4.46 -16.00 -1.31
CA ASN A 206 -4.54 -15.36 0.00
C ASN A 206 -5.90 -14.66 0.05
N TYR A 207 -6.93 -15.32 0.55
CA TYR A 207 -8.30 -14.81 0.48
C TYR A 207 -8.72 -14.11 1.75
N GLN A 208 -9.18 -12.86 1.61
CA GLN A 208 -9.85 -12.09 2.64
C GLN A 208 -11.37 -12.17 2.45
N TYR A 209 -12.08 -12.60 3.49
CA TYR A 209 -13.55 -12.65 3.53
C TYR A 209 -14.09 -11.71 4.62
N PHE A 210 -15.26 -11.12 4.36
CA PHE A 210 -16.04 -10.38 5.34
C PHE A 210 -17.38 -11.04 5.55
N ILE A 211 -17.59 -11.60 6.74
CA ILE A 211 -18.84 -12.32 7.10
C ILE A 211 -19.69 -11.44 8.01
N ASP A 212 -20.93 -11.15 7.62
CA ASP A 212 -21.89 -10.38 8.43
C ASP A 212 -22.04 -11.00 9.82
N ALA A 213 -21.61 -10.28 10.86
CA ALA A 213 -21.54 -10.79 12.22
C ALA A 213 -22.92 -10.93 12.86
N GLN A 214 -24.00 -10.53 12.18
CA GLN A 214 -25.37 -10.72 12.63
C GLN A 214 -26.01 -11.99 12.03
N ASN A 215 -25.76 -12.29 10.75
CA ASN A 215 -26.52 -13.32 10.02
C ASN A 215 -25.67 -14.32 9.23
N GLY A 216 -24.34 -14.16 9.18
CA GLY A 216 -23.43 -15.07 8.50
C GLY A 216 -23.37 -14.93 6.97
N LYS A 217 -24.01 -13.92 6.39
CA LYS A 217 -23.91 -13.64 4.95
C LYS A 217 -22.48 -13.18 4.62
N VAL A 218 -21.89 -13.71 3.55
CA VAL A 218 -20.69 -13.12 2.94
C VAL A 218 -21.05 -11.73 2.42
N LEU A 219 -20.41 -10.71 2.99
CA LEU A 219 -20.53 -9.32 2.57
C LEU A 219 -19.64 -9.03 1.38
N ASP A 220 -18.39 -9.50 1.45
CA ASP A 220 -17.38 -9.29 0.41
C ASP A 220 -16.27 -10.33 0.54
N SER A 221 -15.49 -10.49 -0.54
CA SER A 221 -14.31 -11.33 -0.58
C SER A 221 -13.34 -10.94 -1.69
N TYR A 222 -12.03 -11.06 -1.44
CA TYR A 222 -11.01 -10.88 -2.46
C TYR A 222 -9.73 -11.63 -2.19
N ASN A 223 -8.97 -11.87 -3.26
CA ASN A 223 -7.65 -12.49 -3.20
C ASN A 223 -6.58 -11.39 -3.10
N GLN A 224 -5.86 -11.40 -1.99
CA GLN A 224 -4.73 -10.57 -1.56
C GLN A 224 -3.38 -11.25 -1.83
N ILE A 225 -3.33 -12.19 -2.77
CA ILE A 225 -2.02 -12.62 -3.27
C ILE A 225 -1.29 -11.34 -3.69
N HIS A 226 -0.09 -11.15 -3.15
CA HIS A 226 0.72 -9.93 -3.14
C HIS A 226 0.66 -9.08 -1.87
N GLU A 227 0.15 -9.59 -0.73
CA GLU A 227 0.23 -8.89 0.57
C GLU A 227 1.18 -9.53 1.60
N ALA A 228 1.93 -8.77 2.41
CA ALA A 228 2.99 -9.21 3.32
C ALA A 228 2.64 -9.26 4.80
N LYS A 229 3.28 -10.21 5.46
CA LYS A 229 3.17 -10.54 6.87
C LYS A 229 4.55 -10.83 7.44
N PRO A 230 4.74 -10.62 8.75
CA PRO A 230 5.93 -11.06 9.44
C PRO A 230 6.06 -12.59 9.34
N SER A 231 6.99 -13.06 8.51
CA SER A 231 7.38 -14.47 8.51
C SER A 231 8.08 -14.79 9.82
N SER A 232 7.84 -15.99 10.38
CA SER A 232 8.54 -16.48 11.57
C SER A 232 10.06 -16.65 11.38
N GLY A 233 10.57 -16.34 10.17
CA GLY A 233 11.96 -16.54 9.77
C GLY A 233 12.28 -18.02 9.64
N VAL A 234 13.21 -18.34 8.75
CA VAL A 234 13.77 -19.70 8.66
C VAL A 234 15.16 -19.68 9.27
N THR A 235 15.45 -20.68 10.10
CA THR A 235 16.78 -20.78 10.73
C THR A 235 17.84 -21.04 9.67
N ALA A 236 18.82 -20.15 9.58
CA ALA A 236 19.93 -20.31 8.65
C ALA A 236 20.75 -21.57 8.95
N PRO A 237 21.19 -22.31 7.92
CA PRO A 237 22.15 -23.38 8.12
C PRO A 237 23.45 -22.83 8.74
N SER A 238 24.07 -23.63 9.59
CA SER A 238 25.44 -23.38 10.05
C SER A 238 26.42 -23.60 8.89
N GLY A 239 27.46 -22.78 8.80
CA GLY A 239 28.43 -22.82 7.70
C GLY A 239 29.22 -21.53 7.60
N THR A 240 30.12 -21.48 6.62
CA THR A 240 30.98 -20.32 6.32
C THR A 240 30.42 -19.56 5.13
N ASN A 241 30.36 -18.23 5.22
CA ASN A 241 29.95 -17.40 4.08
C ASN A 241 30.98 -17.54 2.94
N SER A 242 30.49 -17.69 1.71
CA SER A 242 31.28 -17.82 0.50
C SER A 242 30.63 -17.02 -0.63
N VAL A 243 31.35 -16.92 -1.75
CA VAL A 243 30.82 -16.36 -3.00
C VAL A 243 31.07 -17.39 -4.10
N ALA A 244 29.99 -17.77 -4.78
CA ALA A 244 29.99 -18.67 -5.91
C ALA A 244 29.85 -17.92 -7.24
N SER A 245 30.07 -18.63 -8.34
CA SER A 245 29.65 -18.20 -9.67
C SER A 245 28.37 -18.93 -10.04
N GLY A 246 27.37 -18.21 -10.55
CA GLY A 246 26.13 -18.79 -11.05
C GLY A 246 25.79 -18.29 -12.45
N LYS A 247 25.05 -19.08 -13.22
CA LYS A 247 24.54 -18.71 -14.54
C LYS A 247 23.03 -18.51 -14.44
N GLY A 248 22.54 -17.31 -14.76
CA GLY A 248 21.11 -16.97 -14.72
C GLY A 248 20.29 -17.61 -15.85
N VAL A 249 18.98 -17.38 -15.82
CA VAL A 249 18.01 -17.84 -16.82
C VAL A 249 18.41 -17.38 -18.23
N LEU A 250 18.83 -16.12 -18.37
CA LEU A 250 19.27 -15.53 -19.64
C LEU A 250 20.73 -15.85 -20.00
N GLY A 251 21.39 -16.65 -19.16
CA GLY A 251 22.71 -17.19 -19.40
C GLY A 251 23.88 -16.27 -19.06
N ASP A 252 23.61 -15.13 -18.45
CA ASP A 252 24.61 -14.24 -17.88
C ASP A 252 25.20 -14.82 -16.59
N ILE A 253 26.45 -14.45 -16.27
CA ILE A 253 27.19 -15.00 -15.14
C ILE A 253 27.20 -13.99 -13.99
N LYS A 254 26.79 -14.44 -12.80
CA LYS A 254 26.61 -13.62 -11.61
C LYS A 254 27.46 -14.15 -10.44
N SER A 255 27.83 -13.23 -9.55
CA SER A 255 28.37 -13.59 -8.23
C SER A 255 27.21 -13.88 -7.28
N VAL A 256 27.25 -15.03 -6.62
CA VAL A 256 26.16 -15.51 -5.76
C VAL A 256 26.69 -15.68 -4.34
N ASN A 257 26.13 -14.96 -3.37
CA ASN A 257 26.48 -15.14 -1.96
C ASN A 257 25.92 -16.48 -1.46
N THR A 258 26.72 -17.24 -0.73
CA THR A 258 26.32 -18.57 -0.24
C THR A 258 26.80 -18.86 1.17
N VAL A 259 26.25 -19.91 1.77
CA VAL A 259 26.73 -20.51 3.03
C VAL A 259 27.17 -21.94 2.77
N VAL A 260 28.46 -22.24 2.98
CA VAL A 260 29.05 -23.55 2.72
C VAL A 260 29.28 -24.33 4.01
N ASN A 261 28.93 -25.61 4.02
CA ASN A 261 29.27 -26.55 5.08
C ASN A 261 29.60 -27.96 4.52
N SER A 262 29.63 -28.98 5.36
CA SER A 262 29.96 -30.36 4.95
C SER A 262 28.97 -30.99 3.97
N ASN A 263 27.76 -30.45 3.85
CA ASN A 263 26.71 -30.97 2.96
C ASN A 263 26.77 -30.35 1.56
N GLY A 264 27.51 -29.24 1.40
CA GLY A 264 27.53 -28.45 0.16
C GLY A 264 27.38 -26.96 0.43
N SER A 265 26.87 -26.24 -0.57
CA SER A 265 26.65 -24.80 -0.57
C SER A 265 25.17 -24.45 -0.65
N TYR A 266 24.69 -23.67 0.31
CA TYR A 266 23.31 -23.20 0.34
C TYR A 266 23.19 -21.81 -0.28
N LEU A 267 22.12 -21.57 -1.06
CA LEU A 267 21.72 -20.22 -1.51
C LEU A 267 21.15 -19.42 -0.33
N VAL A 268 22.07 -18.98 0.52
CA VAL A 268 21.81 -18.14 1.68
C VAL A 268 22.81 -16.99 1.67
N ASP A 269 22.30 -15.77 1.65
CA ASP A 269 23.09 -14.56 1.80
C ASP A 269 22.91 -14.01 3.22
N LYS A 270 23.98 -13.99 4.01
CA LYS A 270 23.99 -13.41 5.38
C LYS A 270 24.52 -11.97 5.42
N THR A 271 24.84 -11.37 4.28
CA THR A 271 25.43 -10.03 4.19
C THR A 271 24.37 -8.91 4.20
N ARG A 272 23.09 -9.25 4.03
CA ARG A 272 21.96 -8.33 3.92
C ARG A 272 20.88 -8.68 4.96
N GLY A 273 20.49 -7.71 5.79
CA GLY A 273 19.42 -7.88 6.79
C GLY A 273 19.56 -9.14 7.65
N ASN A 274 18.44 -9.81 7.90
CA ASN A 274 18.38 -11.14 8.54
C ASN A 274 18.60 -12.29 7.53
N GLY A 275 18.96 -11.96 6.29
CA GLY A 275 19.41 -12.86 5.24
C GLY A 275 18.43 -13.04 4.08
N ILE A 276 18.97 -13.49 2.94
CA ILE A 276 18.23 -13.84 1.73
C ILE A 276 18.33 -15.35 1.52
N PHE A 277 17.21 -16.01 1.25
CA PHE A 277 17.11 -17.47 1.21
C PHE A 277 16.33 -17.90 -0.02
N THR A 278 16.92 -18.78 -0.81
CA THR A 278 16.28 -19.30 -2.03
C THR A 278 16.03 -20.80 -1.90
N TYR A 279 14.81 -21.21 -2.24
CA TYR A 279 14.32 -22.57 -2.12
C TYR A 279 13.86 -23.13 -3.46
N ASP A 280 13.87 -24.46 -3.55
CA ASP A 280 13.32 -25.23 -4.65
C ASP A 280 11.99 -25.88 -4.24
N ALA A 281 10.91 -25.57 -4.96
CA ALA A 281 9.64 -26.27 -4.80
C ALA A 281 9.60 -27.63 -5.51
N GLY A 282 10.58 -27.95 -6.36
CA GLY A 282 10.71 -29.24 -7.03
C GLY A 282 9.55 -29.56 -7.97
N ASN A 283 9.04 -28.54 -8.66
CA ASN A 283 7.82 -28.61 -9.49
C ASN A 283 6.56 -29.03 -8.71
N ARG A 284 6.50 -28.67 -7.43
CA ARG A 284 5.33 -28.83 -6.54
C ARG A 284 4.81 -27.46 -6.15
N THR A 285 3.67 -27.45 -5.46
CA THR A 285 3.01 -26.23 -4.99
C THR A 285 3.21 -25.98 -3.51
N ARG A 286 4.05 -26.76 -2.81
CA ARG A 286 4.32 -26.55 -1.39
C ARG A 286 5.52 -25.63 -1.21
N VAL A 287 5.31 -24.50 -0.51
CA VAL A 287 6.37 -23.54 -0.17
C VAL A 287 6.80 -23.67 1.31
N PRO A 288 7.98 -23.15 1.70
CA PRO A 288 9.05 -22.68 0.81
C PRO A 288 9.68 -23.83 0.00
N GLY A 289 9.37 -25.09 0.30
CA GLY A 289 10.01 -26.24 -0.35
C GLY A 289 11.32 -26.61 0.34
N THR A 290 12.35 -26.96 -0.42
CA THR A 290 13.66 -27.35 0.13
C THR A 290 14.66 -26.22 -0.06
N LEU A 291 15.37 -25.83 1.00
CA LEU A 291 16.41 -24.81 0.87
C LEU A 291 17.43 -25.27 -0.17
N TRP A 292 17.73 -24.41 -1.15
CA TRP A 292 18.57 -24.79 -2.28
C TRP A 292 19.97 -25.18 -1.79
N LEU A 293 20.38 -26.40 -2.11
CA LEU A 293 21.67 -26.97 -1.74
C LEU A 293 22.36 -27.46 -3.02
N ASP A 294 23.54 -26.93 -3.27
CA ASP A 294 24.42 -27.33 -4.36
C ASP A 294 25.65 -28.08 -3.83
N ALA A 295 26.13 -29.07 -4.60
CA ALA A 295 27.16 -29.98 -4.12
C ALA A 295 28.60 -29.44 -4.26
N ASP A 296 28.86 -28.54 -5.21
CA ASP A 296 30.22 -28.12 -5.57
C ASP A 296 30.44 -26.59 -5.56
N ASN A 297 29.40 -25.82 -5.19
CA ASN A 297 29.37 -24.37 -5.16
C ASN A 297 29.56 -23.74 -6.56
N ALA A 298 29.02 -24.39 -7.60
CA ALA A 298 29.01 -23.91 -8.98
C ALA A 298 27.61 -24.04 -9.63
N TYR A 299 26.86 -22.93 -9.64
CA TYR A 299 25.45 -22.91 -10.07
C TYR A 299 25.33 -22.69 -11.60
N ASN A 300 25.72 -23.68 -12.40
CA ASN A 300 25.84 -23.54 -13.85
C ASN A 300 24.89 -24.45 -14.67
N ALA A 301 24.09 -25.28 -14.00
CA ALA A 301 23.08 -26.09 -14.67
C ALA A 301 21.90 -25.22 -15.09
N ALA A 302 21.18 -25.63 -16.15
CA ALA A 302 20.00 -24.90 -16.61
C ALA A 302 18.91 -24.79 -15.52
N TYR A 303 18.82 -25.80 -14.65
CA TYR A 303 17.90 -25.81 -13.51
C TYR A 303 18.28 -24.74 -12.46
N ASP A 304 19.57 -24.45 -12.29
CA ASP A 304 20.05 -23.46 -11.31
C ASP A 304 19.67 -22.03 -11.67
N GLY A 305 19.44 -21.74 -12.97
CA GLY A 305 19.26 -20.38 -13.47
C GLY A 305 18.17 -19.59 -12.76
N ALA A 306 17.01 -20.22 -12.53
CA ALA A 306 15.91 -19.59 -11.83
C ALA A 306 16.29 -19.21 -10.38
N ALA A 307 17.02 -20.08 -9.70
CA ALA A 307 17.44 -19.86 -8.31
C ALA A 307 18.56 -18.84 -8.19
N VAL A 308 19.52 -18.85 -9.13
CA VAL A 308 20.58 -17.85 -9.23
C VAL A 308 19.97 -16.46 -9.37
N ASP A 309 19.01 -16.30 -10.29
CA ASP A 309 18.41 -15.00 -10.55
C ASP A 309 17.56 -14.52 -9.37
N ALA A 310 16.68 -15.38 -8.84
CA ALA A 310 15.89 -15.05 -7.66
C ALA A 310 16.77 -14.62 -6.47
N HIS A 311 17.88 -15.33 -6.24
CA HIS A 311 18.79 -15.02 -5.14
C HIS A 311 19.54 -13.69 -5.33
N VAL A 312 20.12 -13.48 -6.51
CA VAL A 312 20.95 -12.30 -6.80
C VAL A 312 20.08 -11.05 -6.92
N TYR A 313 18.96 -11.13 -7.63
CA TYR A 313 18.07 -9.99 -7.83
C TYR A 313 17.35 -9.59 -6.55
N ALA A 314 16.96 -10.51 -5.66
CA ALA A 314 16.49 -10.14 -4.33
C ALA A 314 17.54 -9.33 -3.54
N GLY A 315 18.83 -9.66 -3.70
CA GLY A 315 19.94 -8.89 -3.15
C GLY A 315 20.08 -7.50 -3.76
N GLN A 316 19.92 -7.37 -5.08
CA GLN A 316 19.95 -6.07 -5.76
C GLN A 316 18.78 -5.18 -5.34
N THR A 317 17.57 -5.73 -5.22
CA THR A 317 16.39 -5.00 -4.74
C THR A 317 16.54 -4.59 -3.28
N PHE A 318 17.07 -5.46 -2.42
CA PHE A 318 17.43 -5.10 -1.04
C PHE A 318 18.40 -3.91 -1.02
N ASP A 319 19.46 -3.97 -1.82
CA ASP A 319 20.47 -2.92 -1.88
C ASP A 319 19.88 -1.60 -2.41
N TYR A 320 18.98 -1.64 -3.38
CA TYR A 320 18.26 -0.46 -3.85
C TYR A 320 17.48 0.20 -2.71
N TYR A 321 16.60 -0.54 -2.04
CA TYR A 321 15.82 0.00 -0.92
C TYR A 321 16.71 0.54 0.21
N LYS A 322 17.80 -0.17 0.52
CA LYS A 322 18.71 0.22 1.58
C LYS A 322 19.52 1.46 1.22
N ASN A 323 20.14 1.49 0.06
CA ASN A 323 21.10 2.54 -0.32
C ASN A 323 20.40 3.80 -0.81
N ILE A 324 19.28 3.64 -1.52
CA ILE A 324 18.51 4.75 -2.04
C ILE A 324 17.58 5.27 -0.96
N HIS A 325 16.77 4.42 -0.34
CA HIS A 325 15.68 4.87 0.54
C HIS A 325 15.93 4.69 2.03
N ASN A 326 17.14 4.28 2.43
CA ASN A 326 17.51 3.95 3.81
C ASN A 326 16.61 2.88 4.45
N ARG A 327 15.88 2.10 3.63
CA ARG A 327 14.95 1.07 4.10
C ARG A 327 15.68 -0.26 4.27
N ASN A 328 15.72 -0.80 5.48
CA ASN A 328 16.35 -2.09 5.74
C ASN A 328 15.37 -3.23 5.48
N SER A 329 15.43 -3.88 4.31
CA SER A 329 14.44 -4.89 3.87
C SER A 329 13.02 -4.35 3.66
N TYR A 330 12.09 -5.24 3.35
CA TYR A 330 10.71 -4.86 3.06
C TYR A 330 9.98 -4.27 4.26
N ASP A 331 10.30 -4.66 5.51
CA ASP A 331 9.66 -4.19 6.75
C ASP A 331 10.37 -2.98 7.40
N GLY A 332 11.48 -2.53 6.82
CA GLY A 332 12.33 -1.49 7.40
C GLY A 332 13.20 -1.94 8.58
N GLN A 333 13.06 -3.17 9.06
CA GLN A 333 13.72 -3.73 10.25
C GLN A 333 14.65 -4.91 9.92
N GLY A 334 14.89 -5.16 8.64
CA GLY A 334 15.83 -6.17 8.17
C GLY A 334 15.20 -7.55 8.02
N ALA A 335 13.89 -7.66 7.81
CA ALA A 335 13.21 -8.93 7.58
C ALA A 335 13.96 -9.84 6.59
N GLN A 336 13.87 -11.14 6.86
CA GLN A 336 14.43 -12.16 5.98
C GLN A 336 13.70 -12.16 4.64
N LEU A 337 14.45 -12.21 3.54
CA LEU A 337 13.88 -12.38 2.20
C LEU A 337 13.87 -13.85 1.85
N VAL A 338 12.68 -14.39 1.53
CA VAL A 338 12.50 -15.78 1.12
C VAL A 338 11.98 -15.79 -0.31
N SER A 339 12.61 -16.61 -1.14
CA SER A 339 12.23 -16.84 -2.54
C SER A 339 12.07 -18.33 -2.78
N THR A 340 11.01 -18.74 -3.47
CA THR A 340 10.82 -20.13 -3.91
C THR A 340 10.70 -20.18 -5.43
N VAL A 341 11.57 -20.95 -6.09
CA VAL A 341 11.54 -21.17 -7.55
C VAL A 341 11.04 -22.56 -7.90
N HIS A 342 10.84 -22.84 -9.19
CA HIS A 342 10.26 -24.09 -9.70
C HIS A 342 8.89 -24.41 -9.09
N TYR A 343 8.10 -23.35 -8.87
CA TYR A 343 6.76 -23.47 -8.33
C TYR A 343 5.79 -24.03 -9.37
N GLY A 344 5.09 -25.11 -9.00
CA GLY A 344 4.11 -25.76 -9.87
C GLY A 344 4.75 -26.36 -11.13
N ARG A 345 3.96 -26.51 -12.19
CA ARG A 345 4.42 -26.99 -13.51
C ARG A 345 3.86 -26.07 -14.57
N SER A 346 4.73 -25.54 -15.44
CA SER A 346 4.32 -24.60 -16.48
C SER A 346 3.50 -23.42 -15.93
N TYR A 347 3.89 -22.94 -14.74
CA TYR A 347 3.15 -21.91 -14.03
C TYR A 347 3.58 -20.54 -14.55
N ASN A 348 2.67 -19.87 -15.27
CA ASN A 348 2.87 -18.57 -15.89
C ASN A 348 2.56 -17.42 -14.91
N ASN A 349 3.13 -17.45 -13.71
CA ASN A 349 3.02 -16.32 -12.79
C ASN A 349 4.14 -16.30 -11.75
N ALA A 350 4.35 -15.12 -11.18
CA ALA A 350 5.10 -14.87 -9.97
C ALA A 350 4.16 -14.18 -8.98
N PHE A 351 4.45 -14.30 -7.69
CA PHE A 351 3.67 -13.61 -6.68
C PHE A 351 4.43 -13.51 -5.36
N TRP A 352 4.21 -12.42 -4.64
CA TRP A 352 4.38 -12.40 -3.19
C TRP A 352 3.15 -13.04 -2.51
N ASN A 353 3.33 -13.93 -1.53
CA ASN A 353 2.21 -14.75 -1.04
C ASN A 353 1.63 -14.35 0.32
N GLY A 354 2.25 -13.41 1.04
CA GLY A 354 2.10 -13.36 2.49
C GLY A 354 3.45 -13.20 3.16
N SER A 355 4.40 -14.04 2.81
CA SER A 355 5.61 -14.24 3.60
C SER A 355 6.87 -14.42 2.76
N GLN A 356 6.72 -14.68 1.47
CA GLN A 356 7.81 -14.93 0.54
C GLN A 356 7.40 -14.62 -0.91
N MET A 357 8.40 -14.49 -1.76
CA MET A 357 8.22 -14.43 -3.21
C MET A 357 8.23 -15.84 -3.80
N VAL A 358 7.37 -16.11 -4.78
CA VAL A 358 7.20 -17.42 -5.42
C VAL A 358 7.22 -17.25 -6.94
N TYR A 359 8.00 -18.08 -7.63
CA TYR A 359 8.21 -17.95 -9.08
C TYR A 359 7.94 -19.28 -9.78
N GLY A 360 7.06 -19.23 -10.78
CA GLY A 360 6.90 -20.31 -11.74
C GLY A 360 8.01 -20.35 -12.78
N ASP A 361 8.12 -21.49 -13.46
CA ASP A 361 9.08 -21.68 -14.56
C ASP A 361 8.55 -21.21 -15.92
N GLY A 362 7.28 -20.77 -15.98
CA GLY A 362 6.59 -20.51 -17.23
C GLY A 362 6.36 -21.79 -18.07
N ASP A 363 5.56 -21.67 -19.11
CA ASP A 363 5.26 -22.78 -20.04
C ASP A 363 6.28 -22.93 -21.18
N GLY A 364 7.29 -22.06 -21.24
CA GLY A 364 8.31 -22.02 -22.28
C GLY A 364 7.86 -21.33 -23.59
N SER A 365 6.63 -20.79 -23.63
CA SER A 365 6.06 -20.11 -24.79
C SER A 365 5.60 -18.70 -24.45
N THR A 366 4.76 -18.54 -23.42
CA THR A 366 4.33 -17.26 -22.88
C THR A 366 5.35 -16.71 -21.90
N PHE A 367 5.91 -17.57 -21.05
CA PHE A 367 6.99 -17.19 -20.14
C PHE A 367 8.08 -18.26 -20.10
N ILE A 368 9.32 -17.83 -19.93
CA ILE A 368 10.41 -18.64 -19.35
C ILE A 368 10.41 -18.44 -17.81
N PRO A 369 11.35 -19.01 -17.02
CA PRO A 369 11.31 -18.84 -15.57
C PRO A 369 11.26 -17.38 -15.14
N LEU A 370 10.22 -17.04 -14.36
CA LEU A 370 9.86 -15.64 -14.13
C LEU A 370 10.85 -14.89 -13.25
N SER A 371 11.68 -15.60 -12.49
CA SER A 371 12.76 -14.99 -11.72
C SER A 371 13.87 -14.39 -12.60
N GLY A 372 13.88 -14.66 -13.92
CA GLY A 372 14.83 -14.10 -14.87
C GLY A 372 14.70 -12.59 -15.11
N GLY A 373 13.54 -11.99 -14.80
CA GLY A 373 13.31 -10.54 -14.88
C GLY A 373 13.63 -9.86 -13.55
N LEU A 374 14.56 -8.91 -13.54
CA LEU A 374 14.91 -8.17 -12.32
C LEU A 374 13.75 -7.29 -11.86
N ASP A 375 13.09 -6.62 -12.79
CA ASP A 375 11.88 -5.85 -12.57
C ASP A 375 10.77 -6.69 -11.93
N VAL A 376 10.58 -7.96 -12.33
CA VAL A 376 9.63 -8.91 -11.73
C VAL A 376 10.01 -9.22 -10.28
N ILE A 377 11.27 -9.56 -10.01
CA ILE A 377 11.73 -9.80 -8.62
C ILE A 377 11.50 -8.56 -7.74
N ALA A 378 11.81 -7.39 -8.28
CA ALA A 378 11.65 -6.13 -7.59
C ALA A 378 10.17 -5.73 -7.42
N HIS A 379 9.31 -6.04 -8.38
CA HIS A 379 7.86 -5.89 -8.32
C HIS A 379 7.29 -6.74 -7.17
N GLU A 380 7.63 -8.04 -7.11
CA GLU A 380 7.17 -8.92 -6.03
C GLU A 380 7.65 -8.47 -4.65
N LEU A 381 8.88 -7.97 -4.53
CA LEU A 381 9.37 -7.46 -3.24
C LEU A 381 8.75 -6.10 -2.88
N THR A 382 8.37 -5.29 -3.88
CA THR A 382 7.74 -3.99 -3.67
C THR A 382 6.35 -4.13 -3.08
N HIS A 383 5.60 -5.16 -3.47
CA HIS A 383 4.37 -5.53 -2.80
C HIS A 383 4.55 -5.61 -1.27
N ALA A 384 5.56 -6.36 -0.81
CA ALA A 384 5.85 -6.45 0.62
C ALA A 384 6.24 -5.11 1.29
N VAL A 385 6.82 -4.17 0.53
CA VAL A 385 7.05 -2.80 1.00
C VAL A 385 5.73 -2.04 1.12
N THR A 386 4.82 -2.17 0.15
CA THR A 386 3.48 -1.56 0.19
C THR A 386 2.73 -2.01 1.43
N ASP A 387 2.71 -3.29 1.74
CA ASP A 387 1.88 -3.85 2.82
C ASP A 387 2.38 -3.45 4.21
N THR A 388 3.70 -3.40 4.38
CA THR A 388 4.32 -2.92 5.62
C THR A 388 4.34 -1.39 5.73
N THR A 389 3.70 -0.68 4.78
CA THR A 389 3.62 0.79 4.78
C THR A 389 2.20 1.31 4.55
N ALA A 390 1.76 1.45 3.30
CA ALA A 390 0.45 1.99 2.95
C ALA A 390 -0.68 0.97 3.16
N ASP A 391 -0.36 -0.32 3.10
CA ASP A 391 -1.28 -1.44 3.28
C ASP A 391 -2.48 -1.32 2.33
N LEU A 392 -2.18 -1.00 1.06
CA LEU A 392 -3.16 -0.73 0.01
C LEU A 392 -3.98 -1.98 -0.27
N ILE A 393 -5.28 -1.91 0.06
CA ILE A 393 -6.23 -3.00 -0.18
C ILE A 393 -6.16 -3.41 -1.65
N TYR A 394 -5.90 -4.70 -1.89
CA TYR A 394 -5.68 -5.24 -3.22
C TYR A 394 -6.97 -5.44 -4.04
N GLN A 395 -7.72 -4.35 -4.21
CA GLN A 395 -8.91 -4.23 -5.05
C GLN A 395 -9.07 -2.83 -5.62
N ASN A 396 -9.75 -2.74 -6.77
CA ASN A 396 -10.18 -1.48 -7.38
C ASN A 396 -9.00 -0.49 -7.55
N GLU A 397 -9.19 0.79 -7.21
CA GLU A 397 -8.16 1.81 -7.37
C GLU A 397 -6.99 1.64 -6.39
N SER A 398 -7.21 1.18 -5.14
CA SER A 398 -6.12 0.95 -4.20
C SER A 398 -5.22 -0.19 -4.68
N GLY A 399 -5.80 -1.27 -5.20
CA GLY A 399 -5.04 -2.37 -5.80
C GLY A 399 -4.33 -1.95 -7.09
N ALA A 400 -4.95 -1.12 -7.93
CA ALA A 400 -4.28 -0.58 -9.12
C ALA A 400 -3.10 0.36 -8.78
N ILE A 401 -3.18 1.09 -7.66
CA ILE A 401 -2.06 1.85 -7.13
C ILE A 401 -0.98 0.90 -6.59
N ASN A 402 -1.37 -0.18 -5.90
CA ASN A 402 -0.44 -1.21 -5.41
C ASN A 402 0.40 -1.79 -6.57
N GLU A 403 -0.28 -2.30 -7.61
CA GLU A 403 0.34 -2.78 -8.85
C GLU A 403 1.26 -1.76 -9.51
N SER A 404 0.78 -0.51 -9.64
CA SER A 404 1.58 0.53 -10.28
C SER A 404 2.82 0.90 -9.45
N ILE A 405 2.72 0.92 -8.13
CA ILE A 405 3.88 1.15 -7.24
C ILE A 405 4.90 0.03 -7.41
N SER A 406 4.46 -1.23 -7.51
CA SER A 406 5.33 -2.38 -7.79
C SER A 406 6.02 -2.27 -9.15
N ASP A 407 5.31 -1.87 -10.22
CA ASP A 407 5.91 -1.60 -11.54
C ASP A 407 6.92 -0.44 -11.51
N ILE A 408 6.57 0.66 -10.82
CA ILE A 408 7.44 1.84 -10.69
C ILE A 408 8.77 1.46 -10.03
N PHE A 409 8.75 0.76 -8.89
CA PHE A 409 9.97 0.39 -8.21
C PHE A 409 10.69 -0.77 -8.88
N GLY A 410 9.98 -1.71 -9.53
CA GLY A 410 10.57 -2.72 -10.40
C GLY A 410 11.47 -2.10 -11.47
N THR A 411 10.89 -1.17 -12.22
CA THR A 411 11.61 -0.39 -13.24
C THR A 411 12.78 0.39 -12.65
N LEU A 412 12.60 1.11 -11.54
CA LEU A 412 13.66 1.93 -10.94
C LEU A 412 14.82 1.11 -10.39
N VAL A 413 14.55 -0.10 -9.87
CA VAL A 413 15.58 -1.06 -9.45
C VAL A 413 16.39 -1.50 -10.66
N GLU A 414 15.74 -1.78 -11.79
CA GLU A 414 16.41 -2.14 -13.03
C GLU A 414 17.33 -1.02 -13.56
N TYR A 415 16.86 0.23 -13.54
CA TYR A 415 17.70 1.41 -13.84
C TYR A 415 18.89 1.52 -12.90
N HIS A 416 18.70 1.27 -11.61
CA HIS A 416 19.76 1.36 -10.63
C HIS A 416 20.80 0.25 -10.79
N ALA A 417 20.36 -0.98 -11.09
CA ALA A 417 21.24 -2.10 -11.41
C ALA A 417 21.91 -1.95 -12.79
N ASN A 418 21.40 -1.03 -13.63
CA ASN A 418 21.80 -0.86 -15.03
C ASN A 418 21.68 -2.20 -15.82
N ASN A 419 20.62 -2.95 -15.54
CA ASN A 419 20.35 -4.23 -16.18
C ASN A 419 19.43 -4.02 -17.39
N LYS A 420 20.00 -3.57 -18.51
CA LYS A 420 19.26 -3.22 -19.75
C LYS A 420 17.98 -2.37 -19.51
N PRO A 421 18.04 -1.32 -18.68
CA PRO A 421 16.84 -0.73 -18.13
C PRO A 421 15.94 -0.09 -19.18
N ASP A 422 14.63 -0.31 -19.06
CA ASP A 422 13.64 0.36 -19.89
C ASP A 422 12.35 0.72 -19.11
N TRP A 423 11.20 0.82 -19.77
CA TRP A 423 9.89 1.16 -19.14
C TRP A 423 8.82 0.13 -19.53
N LEU A 424 9.28 -1.07 -19.84
CA LEU A 424 8.51 -2.28 -20.02
C LEU A 424 8.55 -3.08 -18.72
N ILE A 425 7.60 -4.00 -18.57
CA ILE A 425 7.55 -4.93 -17.45
C ILE A 425 7.58 -6.36 -18.01
N GLY A 426 8.54 -7.16 -17.56
CA GLY A 426 8.72 -8.58 -17.84
C GLY A 426 9.23 -8.89 -19.25
N GLU A 427 9.75 -7.92 -20.00
CA GLU A 427 10.27 -8.09 -21.36
C GLU A 427 11.44 -9.07 -21.46
N ASP A 428 12.24 -9.21 -20.40
CA ASP A 428 13.34 -10.18 -20.34
C ASP A 428 12.85 -11.66 -20.28
N ILE A 429 11.59 -11.91 -19.87
CA ILE A 429 11.04 -13.27 -19.64
C ILE A 429 9.77 -13.60 -20.43
N TYR A 430 9.10 -12.59 -20.97
CA TYR A 430 7.84 -12.73 -21.67
C TYR A 430 8.09 -13.12 -23.13
N THR A 431 7.27 -14.03 -23.65
CA THR A 431 7.20 -14.40 -25.07
C THR A 431 8.57 -14.54 -25.73
N PRO A 432 9.45 -15.48 -25.29
CA PRO A 432 10.87 -15.55 -25.68
C PRO A 432 11.16 -15.64 -27.19
N ASN A 433 10.13 -15.88 -28.02
CA ASN A 433 10.22 -15.94 -29.48
C ASN A 433 9.70 -14.67 -30.19
N VAL A 434 9.27 -13.66 -29.44
CA VAL A 434 8.81 -12.36 -29.91
C VAL A 434 9.76 -11.31 -29.33
N ALA A 435 10.38 -10.51 -30.19
CA ALA A 435 11.36 -9.53 -29.75
C ALA A 435 10.72 -8.15 -29.56
N GLY A 436 10.98 -7.53 -28.41
CA GLY A 436 10.56 -6.15 -28.12
C GLY A 436 9.11 -6.00 -27.68
N ASP A 437 8.44 -7.09 -27.30
CA ASP A 437 7.20 -7.04 -26.53
C ASP A 437 7.45 -7.30 -25.04
N ALA A 438 6.42 -7.09 -24.23
CA ALA A 438 6.46 -7.16 -22.78
C ALA A 438 5.06 -7.44 -22.22
N LEU A 439 4.98 -7.80 -20.94
CA LEU A 439 3.69 -7.98 -20.27
C LEU A 439 2.92 -6.67 -20.16
N ARG A 440 3.62 -5.58 -19.79
CA ARG A 440 3.07 -4.21 -19.74
C ARG A 440 4.09 -3.20 -20.27
N SER A 441 3.59 -2.04 -20.68
CA SER A 441 4.41 -0.86 -20.95
C SER A 441 3.95 0.30 -20.08
N MET A 442 4.85 0.84 -19.26
CA MET A 442 4.57 2.05 -18.51
C MET A 442 4.59 3.31 -19.41
N ALA A 443 5.39 3.26 -20.47
CA ALA A 443 5.49 4.34 -21.45
C ALA A 443 4.25 4.43 -22.35
N ASP A 444 3.70 3.31 -22.80
CA ASP A 444 2.46 3.24 -23.58
C ASP A 444 1.61 2.03 -23.18
N PRO A 445 0.81 2.14 -22.09
CA PRO A 445 -0.03 1.03 -21.61
C PRO A 445 -0.99 0.47 -22.66
N THR A 446 -1.33 1.27 -23.68
CA THR A 446 -2.30 0.86 -24.71
C THR A 446 -1.77 -0.24 -25.63
N LEU A 447 -0.45 -0.47 -25.67
CA LEU A 447 0.17 -1.57 -26.41
C LEU A 447 -0.30 -2.95 -25.90
N ASN A 448 -0.62 -3.05 -24.61
CA ASN A 448 -1.10 -4.27 -23.97
C ASN A 448 -2.62 -4.24 -23.71
N GLY A 449 -3.31 -3.18 -24.17
CA GLY A 449 -4.75 -2.98 -23.98
C GLY A 449 -5.14 -2.27 -22.68
N ASP A 450 -4.16 -1.83 -21.87
CA ASP A 450 -4.41 -1.16 -20.61
C ASP A 450 -4.75 0.33 -20.81
N PRO A 451 -5.58 0.92 -19.93
CA PRO A 451 -5.88 2.35 -19.95
C PRO A 451 -4.65 3.20 -19.60
N ASP A 452 -4.42 4.24 -20.40
CA ASP A 452 -3.42 5.29 -20.21
C ASP A 452 -4.02 6.61 -19.70
N HIS A 453 -5.32 6.60 -19.37
CA HIS A 453 -6.08 7.78 -18.94
C HIS A 453 -7.31 7.35 -18.12
N TYR A 454 -7.60 8.06 -17.03
CA TYR A 454 -8.63 7.74 -16.04
C TYR A 454 -10.06 7.63 -16.61
N SER A 455 -10.36 8.36 -17.69
CA SER A 455 -11.64 8.25 -18.39
C SER A 455 -11.87 6.89 -19.07
N LYS A 456 -10.81 6.10 -19.27
CA LYS A 456 -10.85 4.78 -19.90
C LYS A 456 -10.75 3.63 -18.89
N ARG A 457 -10.75 3.93 -17.59
CA ARG A 457 -10.55 2.92 -16.54
C ARG A 457 -11.56 1.78 -16.66
N TYR A 458 -11.09 0.58 -16.36
CA TYR A 458 -11.94 -0.59 -16.18
C TYR A 458 -12.76 -0.45 -14.89
N VAL A 459 -14.06 -0.80 -14.96
CA VAL A 459 -15.02 -0.68 -13.85
C VAL A 459 -15.79 -1.99 -13.61
N GLY A 460 -15.33 -3.09 -14.20
CA GLY A 460 -15.89 -4.42 -13.93
C GLY A 460 -15.28 -5.06 -12.69
N THR A 461 -15.54 -6.34 -12.49
CA THR A 461 -15.14 -7.08 -11.27
C THR A 461 -14.01 -8.08 -11.49
N SER A 462 -13.61 -8.34 -12.75
CA SER A 462 -12.44 -9.20 -13.03
C SER A 462 -11.17 -8.56 -12.49
N ASP A 463 -10.14 -9.37 -12.25
CA ASP A 463 -8.82 -8.88 -11.85
C ASP A 463 -8.90 -7.96 -10.62
N ASN A 464 -9.67 -8.38 -9.60
CA ASN A 464 -9.92 -7.62 -8.38
C ASN A 464 -10.46 -6.19 -8.63
N GLY A 465 -11.20 -5.96 -9.71
CA GLY A 465 -11.61 -4.61 -10.13
C GLY A 465 -10.63 -3.94 -11.10
N GLY A 466 -9.86 -4.75 -11.83
CA GLY A 466 -8.85 -4.33 -12.81
C GLY A 466 -7.62 -3.73 -12.17
N VAL A 467 -7.01 -4.39 -11.18
CA VAL A 467 -5.80 -3.88 -10.50
C VAL A 467 -4.61 -3.81 -11.47
N HIS A 468 -4.34 -4.88 -12.21
CA HIS A 468 -3.28 -4.90 -13.22
C HIS A 468 -3.66 -4.03 -14.42
N ILE A 469 -4.94 -4.01 -14.80
CA ILE A 469 -5.43 -3.21 -15.93
C ILE A 469 -5.31 -1.71 -15.64
N ASN A 470 -5.90 -1.24 -14.55
CA ASN A 470 -5.96 0.19 -14.25
C ASN A 470 -4.60 0.75 -13.81
N SER A 471 -3.64 -0.09 -13.41
CA SER A 471 -2.26 0.32 -13.07
C SER A 471 -1.62 1.17 -14.18
N GLY A 472 -1.96 0.89 -15.46
CA GLY A 472 -1.50 1.64 -16.63
C GLY A 472 -1.69 3.16 -16.54
N ILE A 473 -2.74 3.62 -15.86
CA ILE A 473 -3.02 5.05 -15.68
C ILE A 473 -1.92 5.70 -14.82
N SER A 474 -1.54 5.05 -13.72
CA SER A 474 -0.50 5.53 -12.82
C SER A 474 0.90 5.28 -13.39
N ASN A 475 1.13 4.14 -14.04
CA ASN A 475 2.37 3.83 -14.75
C ASN A 475 2.71 4.91 -15.78
N LYS A 476 1.72 5.32 -16.58
CA LYS A 476 1.87 6.42 -17.55
C LYS A 476 2.21 7.75 -16.88
N ALA A 477 1.59 8.06 -15.74
CA ALA A 477 1.92 9.27 -14.98
C ALA A 477 3.36 9.24 -14.44
N ALA A 478 3.83 8.09 -13.94
CA ALA A 478 5.19 7.92 -13.46
C ALA A 478 6.23 8.04 -14.59
N TYR A 479 5.97 7.42 -15.74
CA TYR A 479 6.79 7.58 -16.95
C TYR A 479 6.89 9.05 -17.36
N LEU A 480 5.76 9.78 -17.43
CA LEU A 480 5.73 11.19 -17.80
C LEU A 480 6.46 12.06 -16.77
N LEU A 481 6.34 11.75 -15.48
CA LEU A 481 7.06 12.47 -14.43
C LEU A 481 8.57 12.30 -14.58
N ALA A 482 9.04 11.09 -14.83
CA ALA A 482 10.47 10.81 -15.01
C ALA A 482 11.02 11.41 -16.32
N ASN A 483 10.36 11.15 -17.45
CA ASN A 483 10.92 11.40 -18.79
C ASN A 483 10.37 12.67 -19.46
N GLY A 484 9.24 13.18 -18.98
CA GLY A 484 8.49 14.25 -19.65
C GLY A 484 7.73 13.73 -20.87
N GLY A 485 7.15 14.67 -21.61
CA GLY A 485 6.39 14.39 -22.82
C GLY A 485 5.04 15.10 -22.84
N THR A 486 4.27 14.85 -23.89
CA THR A 486 2.93 15.42 -24.05
C THR A 486 1.93 14.27 -24.15
N HIS A 487 0.93 14.30 -23.28
CA HIS A 487 -0.12 13.27 -23.24
C HIS A 487 -1.47 13.96 -23.08
N TYR A 488 -2.45 13.60 -23.92
CA TYR A 488 -3.76 14.26 -23.99
C TYR A 488 -3.72 15.81 -24.01
N GLY A 489 -2.71 16.39 -24.68
CA GLY A 489 -2.54 17.84 -24.79
C GLY A 489 -1.93 18.52 -23.57
N VAL A 490 -1.60 17.76 -22.51
CA VAL A 490 -0.90 18.25 -21.32
C VAL A 490 0.60 17.99 -21.49
N GLN A 491 1.40 19.04 -21.46
CA GLN A 491 2.86 18.96 -21.47
C GLN A 491 3.38 18.71 -20.06
N VAL A 492 4.23 17.70 -19.90
CA VAL A 492 4.95 17.37 -18.67
C VAL A 492 6.44 17.58 -18.89
N THR A 493 7.11 18.21 -17.92
CA THR A 493 8.56 18.37 -17.90
C THR A 493 9.16 17.28 -17.05
N GLY A 494 9.97 16.40 -17.65
CA GLY A 494 10.60 15.29 -16.94
C GLY A 494 11.56 15.78 -15.84
N ILE A 495 11.51 15.13 -14.68
CA ILE A 495 12.37 15.45 -13.53
C ILE A 495 13.45 14.39 -13.27
N GLY A 496 13.46 13.32 -14.05
CA GLY A 496 14.40 12.21 -13.97
C GLY A 496 14.09 11.19 -12.86
N ASN A 497 14.56 9.95 -13.07
CA ASN A 497 14.30 8.80 -12.19
C ASN A 497 14.67 9.07 -10.73
N ALA A 498 15.83 9.69 -10.47
CA ALA A 498 16.32 9.96 -9.12
C ALA A 498 15.39 10.86 -8.29
N LYS A 499 14.60 11.75 -8.90
CA LYS A 499 13.60 12.55 -8.17
C LYS A 499 12.26 11.82 -8.10
N THR A 500 11.88 11.16 -9.19
CA THR A 500 10.66 10.33 -9.27
C THR A 500 10.62 9.27 -8.17
N GLU A 501 11.72 8.53 -7.95
CA GLU A 501 11.80 7.49 -6.92
C GLU A 501 11.60 8.04 -5.50
N LYS A 502 12.14 9.23 -5.20
CA LYS A 502 12.00 9.86 -3.88
C LYS A 502 10.58 10.31 -3.62
N ILE A 503 9.94 10.86 -4.66
CA ILE A 503 8.57 11.32 -4.59
C ILE A 503 7.65 10.13 -4.34
N PHE A 504 7.70 9.09 -5.17
CA PHE A 504 6.83 7.93 -4.99
C PHE A 504 7.10 7.14 -3.71
N TYR A 505 8.37 7.03 -3.28
CA TYR A 505 8.70 6.35 -2.01
C TYR A 505 8.12 7.11 -0.82
N ARG A 506 8.23 8.44 -0.82
CA ARG A 506 7.60 9.26 0.22
C ARG A 506 6.08 9.20 0.14
N THR A 507 5.48 9.22 -1.05
CA THR A 507 4.04 9.04 -1.24
C THR A 507 3.56 7.75 -0.58
N LEU A 508 4.20 6.62 -0.92
CA LEU A 508 3.87 5.30 -0.42
C LEU A 508 4.00 5.23 1.11
N THR A 509 5.16 5.61 1.65
CA THR A 509 5.48 5.37 3.06
C THR A 509 4.82 6.35 4.03
N GLN A 510 4.51 7.56 3.57
CA GLN A 510 4.04 8.64 4.44
C GLN A 510 2.56 8.95 4.29
N TYR A 511 2.02 8.92 3.07
CA TYR A 511 0.73 9.56 2.79
C TYR A 511 -0.37 8.60 2.39
N LEU A 512 -0.03 7.54 1.66
CA LEU A 512 -1.01 6.53 1.29
C LEU A 512 -1.49 5.72 2.50
N THR A 513 -2.71 5.24 2.36
CA THR A 513 -3.49 4.51 3.37
C THR A 513 -4.25 3.38 2.67
N PRO A 514 -4.80 2.38 3.39
CA PRO A 514 -5.35 1.19 2.76
C PRO A 514 -6.42 1.44 1.69
N SER A 515 -7.26 2.45 1.89
CA SER A 515 -8.36 2.81 1.00
C SER A 515 -8.05 3.95 0.04
N SER A 516 -6.76 4.29 -0.15
CA SER A 516 -6.33 5.35 -1.07
C SER A 516 -6.81 5.08 -2.50
N ASN A 517 -7.39 6.10 -3.12
CA ASN A 517 -7.83 6.09 -4.52
C ASN A 517 -6.97 7.05 -5.37
N TYR A 518 -7.20 7.14 -6.67
CA TYR A 518 -6.34 7.94 -7.54
C TYR A 518 -6.35 9.44 -7.23
N SER A 519 -7.48 9.98 -6.79
CA SER A 519 -7.54 11.39 -6.37
C SER A 519 -6.70 11.64 -5.11
N HIS A 520 -6.81 10.75 -4.11
CA HIS A 520 -6.00 10.80 -2.90
C HIS A 520 -4.51 10.58 -3.20
N TYR A 521 -4.19 9.69 -4.13
CA TYR A 521 -2.83 9.43 -4.58
C TYR A 521 -2.17 10.64 -5.25
N ARG A 522 -2.90 11.37 -6.11
CA ARG A 522 -2.43 12.62 -6.72
C ARG A 522 -2.03 13.64 -5.65
N VAL A 523 -2.93 13.93 -4.71
CA VAL A 523 -2.67 14.97 -3.70
C VAL A 523 -1.56 14.56 -2.74
N SER A 524 -1.48 13.27 -2.39
CA SER A 524 -0.38 12.67 -1.62
C SER A 524 0.96 12.83 -2.33
N THR A 525 1.00 12.60 -3.65
CA THR A 525 2.21 12.76 -4.46
C THR A 525 2.64 14.22 -4.59
N ILE A 526 1.68 15.14 -4.70
CA ILE A 526 1.96 16.58 -4.67
C ILE A 526 2.55 16.99 -3.33
N GLN A 527 2.04 16.45 -2.21
CA GLN A 527 2.57 16.76 -0.89
C GLN A 527 3.98 16.17 -0.69
N ALA A 528 4.21 14.92 -1.12
CA ALA A 528 5.55 14.32 -1.10
C ALA A 528 6.58 15.17 -1.85
N ALA A 529 6.24 15.65 -3.06
CA ALA A 529 7.10 16.56 -3.81
C ALA A 529 7.25 17.93 -3.13
N THR A 530 6.22 18.41 -2.44
CA THR A 530 6.26 19.68 -1.69
C THR A 530 7.21 19.59 -0.51
N ASP A 531 7.22 18.48 0.23
CA ASP A 531 8.13 18.29 1.36
C ASP A 531 9.58 18.20 0.89
N LEU A 532 9.82 17.50 -0.21
CA LEU A 532 11.16 17.23 -0.72
C LEU A 532 11.78 18.43 -1.43
N TYR A 533 10.98 19.23 -2.15
CA TYR A 533 11.49 20.25 -3.07
C TYR A 533 10.87 21.64 -2.88
N GLY A 534 9.83 21.76 -2.05
CA GLY A 534 9.10 23.00 -1.79
C GLY A 534 7.89 23.22 -2.71
N ALA A 535 6.90 23.95 -2.23
CA ALA A 535 5.58 24.09 -2.87
C ALA A 535 5.60 24.79 -4.24
N SER A 536 6.63 25.58 -4.54
CA SER A 536 6.80 26.34 -5.79
C SER A 536 7.83 25.71 -6.73
N SER A 537 8.24 24.48 -6.46
CA SER A 537 9.27 23.77 -7.23
C SER A 537 8.78 23.29 -8.60
N ALA A 538 9.71 23.01 -9.50
CA ALA A 538 9.41 22.44 -10.81
C ALA A 538 8.88 21.00 -10.67
N GLU A 539 9.32 20.28 -9.63
CA GLU A 539 8.90 18.94 -9.27
C GLU A 539 7.40 18.90 -8.93
N VAL A 540 6.94 19.82 -8.06
CA VAL A 540 5.51 19.94 -7.73
C VAL A 540 4.68 20.28 -8.97
N ALA A 541 5.18 21.15 -9.86
CA ALA A 541 4.51 21.49 -11.11
C ALA A 541 4.42 20.26 -12.04
N SER A 542 5.50 19.49 -12.15
CA SER A 542 5.56 18.29 -12.99
C SER A 542 4.66 17.18 -12.48
N VAL A 543 4.62 16.92 -11.17
CA VAL A 543 3.68 15.96 -10.56
C VAL A 543 2.23 16.33 -10.93
N LYS A 544 1.84 17.59 -10.73
CA LYS A 544 0.48 18.05 -11.10
C LYS A 544 0.18 17.82 -12.58
N ALA A 545 1.14 18.15 -13.45
CA ALA A 545 0.99 17.97 -14.89
C ALA A 545 0.87 16.49 -15.26
N ALA A 546 1.71 15.61 -14.72
CA ALA A 546 1.69 14.17 -15.00
C ALA A 546 0.35 13.51 -14.63
N PHE A 547 -0.16 13.75 -13.43
CA PHE A 547 -1.48 13.24 -13.03
C PHE A 547 -2.62 13.85 -13.87
N SER A 548 -2.54 15.14 -14.21
CA SER A 548 -3.57 15.79 -15.04
C SER A 548 -3.54 15.25 -16.48
N ALA A 549 -2.37 14.89 -17.00
CA ALA A 549 -2.21 14.33 -18.33
C ALA A 549 -2.87 12.95 -18.48
N VAL A 550 -3.00 12.20 -17.39
CA VAL A 550 -3.73 10.93 -17.32
C VAL A 550 -5.16 11.08 -16.76
N GLY A 551 -5.65 12.31 -16.63
CA GLY A 551 -7.05 12.57 -16.25
C GLY A 551 -7.38 12.37 -14.77
N VAL A 552 -6.38 12.22 -13.90
CA VAL A 552 -6.57 12.17 -12.44
C VAL A 552 -6.40 13.59 -11.92
N ASN A 553 -7.47 14.19 -11.38
CA ASN A 553 -7.50 15.60 -10.97
C ASN A 553 -7.92 15.82 -9.52
#